data_AF-A0A023BD16-F1
#
_entry.id   AF-A0A023BD16-F1
#
_cell.length_a   1.000
_cell.length_b   1.000
_cell.length_c   1.000
_cell.angle_alpha   90.00
_cell.angle_beta   90.00
_cell.angle_gamma   90.00
#
_symmetry.space_group_name_H-M   'P 1'
#
loop_
_entity.id
_entity.type
_entity.pdbx_description
1 polymer ?
#
loop_
_entity_poly.entity_id
_entity_poly.type
_entity_poly.pdbx_seq_one_letter_code
_entity_poly.pdbx_strand_id
1 'polypeptide(L)'
;MAEEDVVVPTSSVRKNKPEVTVMKLRACMQCSMVLSEDQFLQRGCINCGDHHMDNTRESVWGSTTPNFKGMAVILRPEISWVARYNDISGVPGAYAINH
;
A
#
# COMPACT_ATOMS: atom_id res chain seq x y z
N MET A 1 -7.27 -62.40 -11.95
CA MET A 1 -6.66 -61.08 -12.19
C MET A 1 -7.45 -60.12 -11.32
N ALA A 2 -7.01 -59.94 -10.07
CA ALA A 2 -7.65 -59.06 -9.11
C ALA A 2 -6.84 -57.76 -9.10
N GLU A 3 -7.50 -56.62 -9.28
CA GLU A 3 -6.90 -55.30 -9.13
C GLU A 3 -6.87 -54.96 -7.63
N GLU A 4 -5.69 -54.67 -7.08
CA GLU A 4 -5.54 -54.14 -5.73
C GLU A 4 -5.82 -52.64 -5.75
N ASP A 5 -6.90 -52.22 -5.07
CA ASP A 5 -7.21 -50.82 -4.80
C ASP A 5 -6.12 -50.17 -3.93
N VAL A 6 -5.33 -49.27 -4.52
CA VAL A 6 -4.37 -48.43 -3.78
C VAL A 6 -5.16 -47.40 -2.98
N VAL A 7 -5.39 -47.68 -1.69
CA VAL A 7 -5.95 -46.72 -0.73
C VAL A 7 -4.89 -45.65 -0.43
N VAL A 8 -5.01 -44.49 -1.07
CA VAL A 8 -4.16 -43.32 -0.78
C VAL A 8 -4.71 -42.62 0.48
N PRO A 9 -3.95 -42.50 1.58
CA PRO A 9 -4.43 -41.79 2.75
C PRO A 9 -4.51 -40.29 2.43
N THR A 10 -5.72 -39.74 2.36
CA THR A 10 -5.94 -38.29 2.18
C THR A 10 -5.58 -37.57 3.47
N SER A 11 -4.28 -37.32 3.68
CA SER A 11 -3.82 -36.42 4.74
C SER A 11 -4.43 -35.05 4.48
N SER A 12 -5.37 -34.65 5.35
CA SER A 12 -5.94 -33.31 5.34
C SER A 12 -4.83 -32.31 5.60
N VAL A 13 -4.32 -31.70 4.53
CA VAL A 13 -3.44 -30.54 4.59
C VAL A 13 -4.18 -29.47 5.38
N ARG A 14 -3.75 -29.22 6.61
CA ARG A 14 -4.21 -28.06 7.40
C ARG A 14 -3.81 -26.83 6.61
N LYS A 15 -4.79 -26.18 5.96
CA LYS A 15 -4.59 -24.89 5.31
C LYS A 15 -4.36 -23.86 6.42
N ASN A 16 -3.10 -23.65 6.81
CA ASN A 16 -2.73 -22.46 7.57
C ASN A 16 -2.94 -21.27 6.65
N LYS A 17 -4.09 -20.61 6.78
CA LYS A 17 -4.31 -19.31 6.16
C LYS A 17 -3.34 -18.36 6.87
N PRO A 18 -2.32 -17.81 6.20
CA PRO A 18 -1.53 -16.77 6.83
C PRO A 18 -2.51 -15.67 7.24
N GLU A 19 -2.44 -15.26 8.50
CA GLU A 19 -3.14 -14.07 8.96
C GLU A 19 -2.53 -12.90 8.20
N VAL A 20 -3.15 -12.55 7.07
CA VAL A 20 -2.73 -11.42 6.25
C VAL A 20 -2.98 -10.19 7.11
N THR A 21 -1.91 -9.66 7.71
CA THR A 21 -1.94 -8.35 8.32
C THR A 21 -2.26 -7.35 7.21
N VAL A 22 -3.51 -6.91 7.15
CA VAL A 22 -3.93 -5.89 6.20
C VAL A 22 -3.23 -4.61 6.62
N MET A 23 -2.15 -4.26 5.91
CA MET A 23 -1.46 -3.00 6.14
C MET A 23 -2.47 -1.87 5.93
N LYS A 24 -2.66 -1.02 6.94
CA LYS A 24 -3.56 0.13 6.88
C LYS A 24 -2.92 1.20 5.99
N LEU A 25 -3.02 1.01 4.69
CA LEU A 25 -2.50 1.95 3.69
C LEU A 25 -3.40 3.17 3.62
N ARG A 26 -2.77 4.33 3.45
CA ARG A 26 -3.44 5.61 3.25
C ARG A 26 -2.72 6.36 2.14
N ALA A 27 -3.44 7.23 1.44
CA ALA A 27 -2.87 8.15 0.45
C ALA A 27 -2.85 9.57 1.00
N CYS A 28 -1.76 10.30 0.78
CA CYS A 28 -1.69 11.73 1.07
C CYS A 28 -2.61 12.51 0.12
N MET A 29 -3.47 13.37 0.67
CA MET A 29 -4.43 14.14 -0.13
C MET A 29 -3.81 15.32 -0.91
N GLN A 30 -2.52 15.58 -0.73
CA GLN A 30 -1.80 16.67 -1.40
C GLN A 30 -0.91 16.19 -2.54
N CYS A 31 -0.24 15.03 -2.38
CA CYS A 31 0.75 14.54 -3.34
C CYS A 31 0.53 13.09 -3.79
N SER A 32 -0.60 12.48 -3.42
CA SER A 32 -0.95 11.09 -3.74
C SER A 32 -0.03 10.00 -3.17
N MET A 33 1.00 10.31 -2.37
CA MET A 33 1.90 9.29 -1.83
C MET A 33 1.15 8.29 -0.95
N VAL A 34 1.39 6.99 -1.17
CA VAL A 34 0.79 5.89 -0.41
C VAL A 34 1.81 5.30 0.54
N LEU A 35 1.48 5.32 1.84
CA LEU A 35 2.28 4.72 2.92
C LEU A 35 1.35 3.99 3.89
N SER A 36 1.93 3.20 4.80
CA SER A 36 1.17 2.75 5.97
C SER A 36 0.85 3.93 6.87
N GLU A 37 -0.25 3.82 7.59
CA GLU A 37 -0.65 4.79 8.59
C GLU A 37 0.42 5.01 9.66
N ASP A 38 1.11 3.96 10.09
CA ASP A 38 2.21 4.04 11.05
C ASP A 38 3.43 4.78 10.45
N GLN A 39 3.68 4.63 9.15
CA GLN A 39 4.73 5.38 8.47
C GLN A 39 4.40 6.88 8.41
N PHE A 40 3.15 7.26 8.13
CA PHE A 40 2.75 8.66 8.22
C PHE A 40 2.89 9.21 9.65
N LEU A 41 2.55 8.40 10.66
CA LEU A 41 2.69 8.77 12.07
C LEU A 41 4.14 8.90 12.55
N GLN A 42 5.10 8.21 11.93
CA GLN A 42 6.49 8.24 12.38
C GLN A 42 7.32 9.32 11.71
N ARG A 43 7.05 9.61 10.44
CA ARG A 43 7.90 10.48 9.60
C ARG A 43 7.13 11.50 8.76
N GLY A 44 5.80 11.55 8.87
CA GLY A 44 4.98 12.36 7.99
C GLY A 44 5.01 11.93 6.52
N CYS A 45 4.60 12.85 5.64
CA CYS A 45 4.64 12.65 4.20
C CYS A 45 6.00 13.11 3.64
N ILE A 46 6.73 12.24 2.94
CA ILE A 46 8.08 12.53 2.45
C ILE A 46 8.09 13.70 1.45
N ASN A 47 7.03 13.84 0.65
CA ASN A 47 6.94 14.91 -0.35
C ASN A 47 6.43 16.24 0.23
N CYS A 48 5.57 16.20 1.25
CA CYS A 48 4.92 17.40 1.81
C CYS A 48 5.61 17.92 3.08
N GLY A 49 6.50 17.12 3.67
CA GLY A 49 7.10 17.40 4.98
C GLY A 49 6.07 17.44 6.11
N ASP A 50 6.44 18.13 7.20
CA ASP A 50 5.66 18.23 8.43
C ASP A 50 4.53 19.25 8.37
N HIS A 51 4.41 20.03 7.28
CA HIS A 51 3.50 21.19 7.18
C HIS A 51 2.01 20.85 7.40
N HIS A 52 1.63 19.56 7.42
CA HIS A 52 0.26 19.11 7.68
C HIS A 52 0.18 17.85 8.54
N MET A 53 1.28 17.37 9.13
CA MET A 53 1.31 16.14 9.92
C MET A 53 2.12 16.34 11.19
N ASP A 54 1.48 16.85 12.25
CA ASP A 54 2.08 17.16 13.56
C ASP A 54 2.38 15.89 14.39
N ASN A 55 2.72 14.78 13.73
CA ASN A 55 2.95 13.46 14.34
C ASN A 55 1.81 12.92 15.22
N THR A 56 0.63 13.55 15.17
CA THR A 56 -0.59 13.11 15.83
C THR A 56 -1.46 12.33 14.85
N ARG A 57 -2.24 11.39 15.39
CA ARG A 57 -3.08 10.53 14.55
C ARG A 57 -4.22 11.30 13.91
N GLU A 58 -4.74 12.30 14.60
CA GLU A 58 -5.77 13.21 14.13
C GLU A 58 -5.28 14.03 12.94
N SER A 59 -4.04 14.54 13.01
CA SER A 59 -3.41 15.29 11.93
C SER A 59 -3.17 14.40 10.70
N VAL A 60 -2.62 13.19 10.89
CA VAL A 60 -2.47 12.20 9.80
C VAL A 60 -3.81 11.87 9.15
N TRP A 61 -4.88 11.69 9.93
CA TRP A 61 -6.21 11.40 9.39
C TRP A 61 -6.82 12.59 8.65
N GLY A 62 -6.54 13.82 9.10
CA GLY A 62 -6.99 15.04 8.43
C GLY A 62 -6.28 15.31 7.10
N SER A 63 -5.12 14.71 6.86
CA SER A 63 -4.31 14.95 5.65
C SER A 63 -4.10 13.69 4.78
N THR A 64 -4.68 12.56 5.17
CA THR A 64 -4.64 11.30 4.40
C THR A 64 -5.98 10.58 4.36
N THR A 65 -6.22 9.86 3.27
CA THR A 65 -7.43 9.06 3.03
C THR A 65 -7.11 7.57 2.92
N PRO A 66 -7.88 6.68 3.57
CA PRO A 66 -7.78 5.24 3.31
C PRO A 66 -8.51 4.83 2.02
N ASN A 67 -9.33 5.72 1.44
CA ASN A 67 -10.25 5.42 0.35
C ASN A 67 -9.69 5.81 -1.03
N PHE A 68 -8.43 5.46 -1.31
CA PHE A 68 -7.82 5.73 -2.60
C PHE A 68 -8.07 4.58 -3.61
N LYS A 69 -7.96 4.87 -4.90
CA LYS A 69 -8.17 3.91 -6.00
C LYS A 69 -6.97 3.89 -6.93
N GLY A 70 -6.54 2.67 -7.26
CA GLY A 70 -5.37 2.45 -8.11
C GLY A 70 -4.08 2.86 -7.42
N MET A 71 -3.00 2.11 -7.66
CA MET A 71 -1.69 2.42 -7.12
C MET A 71 -0.63 2.14 -8.18
N ALA A 72 0.32 3.06 -8.33
CA ALA A 72 1.48 2.90 -9.19
C ALA A 72 2.76 3.10 -8.37
N VAL A 73 3.75 2.24 -8.61
CA VAL A 73 5.10 2.42 -8.06
C VAL A 73 5.93 3.15 -9.10
N ILE A 74 6.38 4.35 -8.74
CA ILE A 74 7.18 5.22 -9.60
C ILE A 74 8.61 5.24 -9.06
N LEU A 75 9.55 4.71 -9.84
CA LEU A 75 10.96 4.66 -9.47
C LEU A 75 11.76 5.89 -9.95
N ARG A 76 11.33 6.47 -11.08
CA ARG A 76 11.96 7.63 -11.72
C ARG A 76 10.89 8.64 -12.18
N PRO A 77 10.37 9.47 -11.25
CA PRO A 77 9.31 10.44 -11.55
C PRO A 77 9.68 11.42 -12.67
N GLU A 78 10.96 11.77 -12.78
CA GLU A 78 11.50 12.77 -13.71
C GLU A 78 11.38 12.37 -15.19
N ILE A 79 11.44 11.07 -15.50
CA ILE A 79 11.31 10.58 -16.88
C ILE A 79 10.03 9.77 -17.14
N SER A 80 9.31 9.36 -16.10
CA SER A 80 8.14 8.49 -16.23
C SER A 80 6.96 9.22 -16.88
N TRP A 81 6.44 8.69 -17.99
CA TRP A 81 5.18 9.17 -18.57
C TRP A 81 4.00 8.98 -17.61
N VAL A 82 3.95 7.86 -16.89
CA VAL A 82 2.88 7.59 -15.90
C VAL A 82 2.91 8.64 -14.79
N ALA A 83 4.10 9.04 -14.33
CA ALA A 83 4.22 10.08 -13.32
C ALA A 83 3.70 11.43 -13.85
N ARG A 84 4.17 11.85 -15.03
CA ARG A 84 3.71 13.09 -15.68
C ARG A 84 2.21 13.09 -15.96
N TYR A 85 1.65 11.97 -16.40
CA TYR A 85 0.22 11.86 -16.71
C TYR A 85 -0.67 12.00 -15.48
N ASN A 86 -0.19 11.55 -14.32
CA ASN A 86 -0.93 11.62 -13.04
C ASN A 86 -0.50 12.81 -12.17
N ASP A 87 0.22 13.79 -12.73
CA ASP A 87 0.78 14.94 -12.01
C ASP A 87 1.60 14.56 -10.75
N ILE A 88 2.23 13.39 -10.79
CA ILE A 88 3.07 12.90 -9.69
C ILE A 88 4.47 13.50 -9.85
N SER A 89 4.88 14.25 -8.82
CA SER A 89 6.23 14.76 -8.65
C SER A 89 6.76 14.36 -7.25
N GLY A 90 8.08 14.43 -7.07
CA GLY A 90 8.72 14.13 -5.78
C GLY A 90 9.62 12.89 -5.83
N VAL A 91 9.67 12.15 -4.72
CA VAL A 91 10.62 11.04 -4.54
C VAL A 91 10.10 9.70 -5.11
N PRO A 92 10.97 8.72 -5.38
CA PRO A 92 10.55 7.37 -5.73
C PRO A 92 9.64 6.76 -4.65
N GLY A 93 8.54 6.13 -5.07
CA GLY A 93 7.58 5.57 -4.11
C GLY A 93 6.30 5.03 -4.75
N ALA A 94 5.37 4.61 -3.89
CA ALA A 94 4.02 4.23 -4.28
C ALA A 94 3.11 5.45 -4.22
N TYR A 95 2.29 5.61 -5.26
CA TYR A 95 1.36 6.73 -5.41
C TYR A 95 -0.03 6.22 -5.79
N ALA A 96 -1.06 6.84 -5.25
CA ALA A 96 -2.44 6.62 -5.63
C ALA A 96 -2.72 7.26 -6.99
N ILE A 97 -3.55 6.61 -7.80
CA ILE A 97 -4.04 7.21 -9.06
C ILE A 97 -5.17 8.19 -8.78
N ASN A 98 -5.99 7.91 -7.77
CA ASN A 98 -7.05 8.78 -7.29
C ASN A 98 -7.16 8.65 -5.77
N HIS A 99 -7.27 9.76 -5.05
CA HIS A 99 -7.28 9.83 -3.58
C HIS A 99 -8.45 10.65 -3.07
#